data_AF-H2C3C9-F1
#
_entry.id   AF-H2C3C9-F1
#
_cell.length_a   1.000
_cell.length_b   1.000
_cell.length_c   1.000
_cell.angle_alpha   90.00
_cell.angle_beta   90.00
_cell.angle_gamma   90.00
#
_symmetry.space_group_name_H-M   'P 1'
#
loop_
_entity.id
_entity.type
_entity.pdbx_description
1 polymer ?
#
loop_
_entity_poly.entity_id
_entity_poly.type
_entity_poly.pdbx_seq_one_letter_code
_entity_poly.pdbx_strand_id
1 'polypeptide(L)' 'MKLVIPAESEIKNGSILAVNIDRQPVMEYRSEIRGSSLILDLGWQVSKGKHVIELLLEKGIYKKFSFEI' A
#
# COMPACT_ATOMS: atom_id res chain seq x y z
N MET A 1 -5.50 10.43 -0.45
CA MET A 1 -6.20 9.70 0.64
C MET A 1 -5.17 8.82 1.32
N LYS A 2 -5.18 8.75 2.66
CA LYS A 2 -4.14 8.02 3.41
C LYS A 2 -4.66 6.66 3.90
N LEU A 3 -4.06 5.59 3.42
CA LEU A 3 -4.24 4.23 3.94
C LEU A 3 -3.17 3.97 5.01
N VAL A 4 -3.58 3.43 6.15
CA VAL A 4 -2.66 3.00 7.21
C VAL A 4 -2.70 1.47 7.27
N ILE A 5 -1.53 0.85 7.10
CA ILE A 5 -1.37 -0.60 7.12
C ILE A 5 -0.26 -1.00 8.10
N PRO A 6 -0.36 -2.16 8.75
CA PRO A 6 0.71 -2.66 9.60
C PRO A 6 2.02 -2.80 8.81
N ALA A 7 3.10 -2.19 9.30
CA ALA A 7 4.42 -2.36 8.71
C ALA A 7 5.10 -3.57 9.33
N GLU A 8 4.87 -4.74 8.75
CA GLU A 8 5.60 -5.97 9.07
C GLU A 8 7.10 -5.81 8.75
N SER A 9 7.95 -6.70 9.28
CA SER A 9 9.41 -6.63 9.13
C SER A 9 9.87 -6.51 7.67
N GLU A 10 9.15 -7.14 6.74
CA GLU A 10 9.47 -7.09 5.30
C GLU A 10 9.17 -5.71 4.71
N ILE A 11 8.10 -5.05 5.17
CA ILE A 11 7.73 -3.69 4.75
C ILE A 11 8.70 -2.68 5.35
N LYS A 12 9.12 -2.87 6.60
CA LYS A 12 10.06 -1.97 7.29
C LYS A 12 11.45 -1.97 6.69
N ASN A 13 11.90 -3.11 6.20
CA ASN A 13 13.27 -3.31 5.71
C ASN A 13 13.35 -3.36 4.18
N GLY A 14 12.28 -2.99 3.47
CA GLY A 14 12.22 -3.07 2.01
C GLY A 14 11.64 -1.80 1.40
N SER A 15 12.00 -1.54 0.15
CA SER A 15 11.34 -0.49 -0.64
C SER A 15 10.07 -1.03 -1.30
N ILE A 16 9.05 -0.20 -1.40
CA ILE A 16 7.85 -0.51 -2.19
C ILE A 16 8.20 -0.24 -3.66
N LEU A 17 8.07 -1.27 -4.50
CA LEU A 17 8.34 -1.19 -5.93
C LEU A 17 7.06 -0.84 -6.71
N ALA A 18 5.94 -1.43 -6.32
CA ALA A 18 4.65 -1.17 -6.96
C ALA A 18 3.50 -1.27 -5.96
N VAL A 19 2.45 -0.50 -6.25
CA VAL A 19 1.18 -0.52 -5.53
C VAL A 19 0.08 -0.72 -6.56
N ASN A 20 -0.76 -1.72 -6.36
CA ASN A 20 -1.98 -1.90 -7.14
C ASN A 20 -3.20 -1.81 -6.24
N ILE A 21 -4.30 -1.27 -6.77
CA ILE A 21 -5.62 -1.28 -6.14
C ILE A 21 -6.58 -1.97 -7.10
N ASP A 22 -7.27 -3.01 -6.64
CA ASP A 22 -8.19 -3.82 -7.45
C ASP A 22 -7.59 -4.28 -8.78
N ARG A 23 -6.31 -4.72 -8.75
CA ARG A 23 -5.51 -5.13 -9.90
C ARG A 23 -5.14 -4.00 -10.88
N GLN A 24 -5.39 -2.74 -10.54
CA GLN A 24 -4.97 -1.57 -11.31
C GLN A 24 -3.73 -0.93 -10.69
N PRO A 25 -2.70 -0.59 -11.49
CA PRO A 25 -1.49 0.05 -10.98
C PRO A 25 -1.76 1.49 -10.52
N VAL A 26 -1.22 1.84 -9.35
CA VAL A 26 -1.23 3.20 -8.82
C VAL A 26 0.05 3.90 -9.24
N MET A 27 -0.05 4.82 -10.20
CA MET A 27 1.10 5.51 -10.78
C MET A 27 1.71 6.56 -9.85
N GLU A 28 0.89 7.18 -9.00
CA GLU A 28 1.30 8.23 -8.08
C GLU A 28 0.88 7.86 -6.67
N TYR A 29 1.86 7.51 -5.84
CA TYR A 29 1.67 7.31 -4.41
C TYR A 29 2.85 7.86 -3.62
N ARG A 30 2.62 8.16 -2.35
CA ARG A 30 3.70 8.43 -1.38
C ARG A 30 3.62 7.41 -0.25
N SER A 31 4.76 6.90 0.18
CA SER A 31 4.86 5.96 1.28
C SER A 31 5.72 6.55 2.40
N GLU A 32 5.27 6.41 3.65
CA GLU A 32 6.02 6.79 4.84
C GLU A 32 5.85 5.73 5.93
N ILE A 33 6.95 5.33 6.58
CA ILE A 33 6.87 4.44 7.74
C ILE A 33 6.87 5.29 9.01
N ARG A 34 5.82 5.16 9.82
CA ARG A 34 5.71 5.77 11.14
C ARG A 34 5.53 4.70 12.21
N GLY A 35 6.62 4.44 12.95
CA GLY A 35 6.64 3.44 14.02
C GLY A 35 6.37 2.02 13.49
N SER A 36 5.21 1.46 13.83
CA SER A 36 4.76 0.13 13.39
C SER A 36 3.82 0.17 12.19
N SER A 37 3.61 1.34 11.57
CA SER A 37 2.66 1.52 10.48
C SER A 37 3.32 2.04 9.21
N LEU A 38 2.86 1.54 8.08
CA LEU A 38 3.09 2.09 6.75
C LEU A 38 1.90 2.98 6.41
N ILE A 39 2.17 4.23 6.05
CA ILE A 39 1.20 5.19 5.58
C ILE A 39 1.38 5.33 4.07
N LEU A 40 0.34 5.00 3.31
CA LEU A 40 0.28 5.18 1.86
C LEU A 40 -0.68 6.31 1.52
N ASP A 41 -0.19 7.37 0.90
CA ASP A 41 -1.03 8.39 0.27
C ASP A 41 -1.25 8.05 -1.20
N LEU A 42 -2.46 7.61 -1.52
CA LEU A 42 -2.87 7.06 -2.83
C LEU A 42 -3.51 8.13 -3.74
N GLY A 43 -3.38 9.41 -3.41
CA GLY A 43 -4.05 10.48 -4.14
C GLY A 43 -5.58 10.35 -4.09
N TRP A 44 -6.26 10.74 -5.18
CA TRP A 44 -7.73 10.81 -5.29
C TRP A 44 -8.31 9.60 -6.04
N GLN A 45 -7.54 8.51 -6.17
CA GLN A 45 -7.79 7.45 -7.14
C GLN A 45 -8.74 6.34 -6.66
N VAL A 46 -9.43 6.50 -5.53
CA VAL A 46 -10.26 5.42 -4.97
C VAL A 46 -11.65 5.92 -4.60
N SER A 47 -12.67 5.24 -5.11
CA SER A 47 -14.08 5.50 -4.81
C SER A 47 -14.50 4.90 -3.47
N LYS A 48 -15.73 5.20 -3.02
CA LYS A 48 -16.31 4.54 -1.84
C LYS A 48 -16.54 3.05 -2.11
N GLY A 49 -16.27 2.17 -1.14
CA GLY A 49 -16.49 0.73 -1.27
C GLY A 49 -15.35 -0.13 -0.72
N LYS A 50 -15.45 -1.45 -0.97
CA LYS A 50 -14.43 -2.43 -0.60
C LYS A 50 -13.37 -2.51 -1.69
N HIS A 51 -12.11 -2.39 -1.27
CA HIS A 51 -10.96 -2.39 -2.14
C HIS A 51 -9.89 -3.32 -1.63
N VAL A 52 -9.06 -3.78 -2.56
CA VAL A 52 -7.91 -4.62 -2.28
C VAL A 52 -6.65 -3.88 -2.73
N ILE A 53 -5.73 -3.66 -1.79
CA ILE A 53 -4.39 -3.15 -2.11
C ILE A 53 -3.39 -4.30 -2.16
N GLU A 54 -2.52 -4.23 -3.16
CA GLU A 54 -1.46 -5.18 -3.39
C GLU A 54 -0.13 -4.40 -3.42
N LEU A 55 0.80 -4.79 -2.56
CA LEU A 55 2.13 -4.19 -2.48
C LEU A 55 3.15 -5.19 -3.01
N LEU A 56 3.93 -4.75 -3.99
CA LEU A 56 5.15 -5.43 -4.40
C LEU A 56 6.33 -4.73 -3.75
N LEU A 57 7.05 -5.45 -2.90
CA LEU A 57 8.26 -4.99 -2.24
C LEU A 57 9.50 -5.52 -2.99
N GLU A 58 10.64 -4.93 -2.67
CA GLU A 58 11.93 -5.47 -3.09
C GLU A 58 12.10 -6.96 -2.71
N LYS A 59 12.93 -7.67 -3.49
CA LYS A 59 13.15 -9.13 -3.36
C LYS A 59 11.92 -9.98 -3.69
N GLY A 60 10.93 -9.43 -4.39
CA GLY A 60 9.77 -10.16 -4.90
C GLY A 60 8.71 -10.48 -3.84
N ILE A 61 8.77 -9.83 -2.68
CA ILE A 61 7.81 -10.03 -1.60
C ILE A 61 6.51 -9.33 -1.97
N TYR A 62 5.40 -10.05 -1.89
CA TYR A 62 4.07 -9.57 -2.25
C TYR A 62 3.16 -9.62 -1.02
N LYS A 63 2.48 -8.50 -0.73
CA LYS A 63 1.53 -8.38 0.39
C LYS A 63 0.19 -7.86 -0.11
N LYS A 64 -0.90 -8.31 0.51
CA LYS A 64 -2.27 -8.00 0.11
C LYS A 64 -3.10 -7.63 1.31
N PHE A 65 -3.84 -6.52 1.21
CA PHE A 65 -4.71 -6.04 2.28
C PHE A 65 -6.08 -5.67 1.71
N SER A 66 -7.14 -5.95 2.46
CA SER A 66 -8.48 -5.50 2.12
C SER A 66 -8.88 -4.35 3.04
N PHE A 67 -9.52 -3.34 2.49
CA PHE A 67 -10.01 -2.19 3.24
C PHE A 67 -11.33 -1.68 2.67
N GLU A 68 -12.04 -0.88 3.44
CA GLU A 68 -13.32 -0.26 3.05
C GLU A 68 -13.22 1.26 3.27
N ILE A 69 -13.65 2.02 2.27
CA ILE A 69 -13.77 3.49 2.29
C ILE A 69 -15.23 3.88 2.47
#